data_AF-A0A101WSG3-F1
#
_entry.id   AF-A0A101WSG3-F1
#
_cell.length_a   1.000
_cell.length_b   1.000
_cell.length_c   1.000
_cell.angle_alpha   90.00
_cell.angle_beta   90.00
_cell.angle_gamma   90.00
#
_symmetry.space_group_name_H-M   'P 1'
#
loop_
_entity.id
_entity.type
_entity.pdbx_description
1 polymer ?
#
loop_
_entity_poly.entity_id
_entity_poly.type
_entity_poly.pdbx_seq_one_letter_code
_entity_poly.pdbx_strand_id
1 'polypeptide(L)' 'MSVLDFKAAQKWAKLPRNIQELIVNNVFCSACGVTTIIKYSLHDDGIYGFLLKGKCKKCGLNVARLVEDE' A
#
# COMPACT_ATOMS: atom_id res chain seq x y z
N MET A 1 -10.90 16.23 -5.91
CA MET A 1 -11.60 15.06 -6.45
C MET A 1 -10.72 13.84 -6.21
N SER A 2 -11.16 12.91 -5.38
CA SER A 2 -10.43 11.66 -5.11
C SER A 2 -10.61 10.74 -6.31
N VAL A 3 -9.84 11.00 -7.36
CA VAL A 3 -9.58 9.99 -8.38
C VAL A 3 -8.88 8.88 -7.61
N LEU A 4 -9.54 7.74 -7.41
CA LEU A 4 -8.83 6.49 -7.20
C LEU A 4 -7.80 6.45 -8.33
N ASP A 5 -6.52 6.57 -8.00
CA ASP A 5 -5.46 6.69 -9.01
C ASP A 5 -5.55 5.49 -9.93
N PHE A 6 -6.18 5.67 -11.08
CA PHE A 6 -6.62 4.57 -11.93
C PHE A 6 -5.41 3.75 -12.39
N LYS A 7 -4.29 4.43 -12.61
CA LYS A 7 -3.00 3.81 -12.89
C LYS A 7 -2.48 2.97 -11.73
N ALA A 8 -2.49 3.48 -10.50
CA ALA A 8 -2.10 2.72 -9.32
C ALA A 8 -3.02 1.50 -9.09
N ALA A 9 -4.33 1.66 -9.29
CA ALA A 9 -5.29 0.56 -9.22
C ALA A 9 -5.01 -0.50 -10.29
N GLN A 10 -4.68 -0.08 -11.52
CA GLN A 10 -4.33 -0.99 -12.61
C GLN A 10 -3.02 -1.75 -12.33
N LYS A 11 -1.98 -1.07 -11.80
CA LYS A 11 -0.72 -1.70 -11.38
C LYS A 11 -0.96 -2.70 -10.26
N TRP A 12 -1.71 -2.31 -9.23
CA TRP A 12 -2.08 -3.18 -8.11
C TRP A 12 -2.83 -4.44 -8.58
N ALA A 13 -3.80 -4.27 -9.48
CA ALA A 13 -4.62 -5.37 -9.99
C ALA A 13 -3.82 -6.39 -10.84
N LYS A 14 -2.68 -5.99 -11.41
CA LYS A 14 -1.77 -6.91 -12.15
C LYS A 14 -0.99 -7.84 -11.22
N LEU A 15 -0.81 -7.45 -9.95
CA LEU A 15 -0.08 -8.29 -9.00
C LEU A 15 -0.91 -9.53 -8.65
N PRO A 16 -0.32 -10.73 -8.64
CA PRO A 16 -0.99 -11.93 -8.13
C PRO A 16 -1.47 -11.73 -6.70
N ARG A 17 -2.61 -12.36 -6.35
CA ARG A 17 -3.25 -12.17 -5.05
C ARG A 17 -2.34 -12.52 -3.86
N ASN A 18 -1.54 -13.56 -3.99
CA ASN A 18 -0.55 -13.94 -2.97
C ASN A 18 0.51 -12.85 -2.76
N ILE A 19 0.93 -12.16 -3.83
CA ILE A 19 1.89 -11.05 -3.76
C ILE A 19 1.22 -9.83 -3.11
N GLN A 20 -0.02 -9.50 -3.49
CA GLN A 20 -0.79 -8.44 -2.84
C GLN A 20 -0.92 -8.68 -1.32
N GLU A 21 -1.23 -9.91 -0.92
CA GLU A 21 -1.35 -10.30 0.50
C GLU A 21 -0.01 -10.20 1.24
N LEU A 22 1.10 -10.60 0.61
CA LEU A 22 2.44 -10.45 1.18
C LEU A 22 2.78 -8.97 1.42
N ILE A 23 2.50 -8.10 0.44
CA ILE A 23 2.74 -6.65 0.56
C ILE A 23 1.87 -6.05 1.66
N VAL A 24 0.58 -6.36 1.69
CA VAL A 24 -0.37 -5.83 2.68
C VAL A 24 0.00 -6.27 4.10
N ASN A 25 0.54 -7.47 4.28
CA ASN A 25 0.98 -7.98 5.59
C ASN A 25 2.41 -7.57 5.98
N ASN A 26 3.14 -6.90 5.09
CA ASN A 26 4.53 -6.49 5.31
C ASN A 26 4.71 -4.98 5.16
N VAL A 27 4.04 -4.23 6.02
CA VAL A 27 4.14 -2.77 6.10
C VAL A 27 4.83 -2.37 7.41
N PHE A 28 5.73 -1.39 7.34
CA PHE A 28 6.41 -0.89 8.53
C PHE A 28 5.58 0.20 9.21
N CYS A 29 5.39 0.06 10.52
CA CYS A 29 4.83 1.07 11.41
C CYS A 29 5.92 1.56 12.35
N SER A 30 6.11 2.87 12.43
CA SER A 30 7.10 3.49 13.31
C SER A 30 6.92 3.13 14.80
N ALA A 31 5.70 2.81 15.23
CA ALA A 31 5.41 2.45 16.62
C ALA A 31 5.41 0.93 16.91
N CYS A 32 5.12 0.10 15.90
CA CYS A 32 4.89 -1.35 16.12
C CYS A 32 5.86 -2.26 15.35
N GLY A 33 6.73 -1.70 14.52
CA GLY A 33 7.52 -2.46 13.55
C GLY A 33 6.65 -3.02 12.43
N VAL A 34 6.91 -4.25 12.01
CA VAL A 34 6.16 -4.91 10.93
C VAL A 34 4.70 -5.15 11.33
N THR A 35 3.80 -4.80 10.42
CA THR A 35 2.35 -4.85 10.62
C THR A 35 1.61 -5.08 9.30
N THR A 36 0.32 -5.36 9.43
CA THR A 36 -0.62 -5.39 8.31
C THR A 36 -1.24 -4.00 8.12
N ILE A 37 -1.29 -3.52 6.88
CA ILE A 37 -2.03 -2.31 6.52
C ILE A 37 -3.52 -2.62 6.32
N ILE A 38 -4.38 -1.77 6.89
CA ILE A 38 -5.84 -1.86 6.75
C ILE A 38 -6.40 -0.51 6.28
N LYS A 39 -7.60 -0.54 5.69
CA LYS A 39 -8.31 0.67 5.18
C LYS A 39 -7.39 1.54 4.32
N TYR A 40 -6.74 0.93 3.33
CA TYR A 40 -5.75 1.61 2.51
C TYR A 40 -6.33 2.15 1.19
N SER A 41 -5.70 3.19 0.68
CA SER A 41 -5.87 3.74 -0.66
C SER A 41 -4.60 3.57 -1.47
N LEU A 42 -4.76 3.53 -2.80
CA LEU A 42 -3.68 3.48 -3.77
C LEU A 42 -3.44 4.88 -4.31
N HIS A 43 -2.16 5.28 -4.37
CA HIS A 43 -1.72 6.56 -4.91
C HIS A 43 -0.60 6.31 -5.90
N ASP A 44 -0.70 6.82 -7.12
CA ASP A 44 0.39 6.73 -8.08
C ASP A 44 1.53 7.66 -7.62
N ASP A 45 2.75 7.14 -7.56
CA ASP A 45 3.93 7.93 -7.20
C ASP A 45 4.47 8.71 -8.41
N GLY A 46 4.04 8.35 -9.62
CA GLY A 46 4.37 9.02 -10.87
C GLY A 46 5.78 8.74 -11.40
N ILE A 47 6.68 8.23 -10.56
CA ILE A 47 8.10 8.02 -10.90
C ILE A 47 8.54 6.59 -10.61
N TYR A 48 8.33 6.09 -9.38
CA TYR A 48 8.92 4.81 -8.96
C TYR A 48 7.90 3.67 -8.84
N GLY A 49 6.60 3.93 -8.91
CA GLY A 49 5.58 2.92 -8.71
C GLY A 49 4.30 3.49 -8.13
N PHE A 50 3.78 2.89 -7.05
CA PHE A 50 2.62 3.40 -6.34
C PHE A 50 2.73 3.18 -4.82
N LEU A 51 2.06 4.06 -4.06
CA LEU A 51 2.00 4.05 -2.62
C LEU A 51 0.67 3.47 -2.13
N LEU A 52 0.76 2.47 -1.25
CA LEU A 52 -0.30 2.05 -0.36
C LEU A 52 -0.30 2.97 0.86
N LYS A 53 -1.36 3.74 1.09
CA LYS A 53 -1.50 4.60 2.28
C LYS A 53 -2.70 4.13 3.09
N GLY A 54 -2.52 3.88 4.37
CA GLY A 54 -3.57 3.28 5.19
C GLY A 54 -3.25 3.33 6.68
N LYS A 55 -3.82 2.40 7.43
CA LYS A 55 -3.70 2.36 8.90
C LYS A 55 -3.01 1.08 9.36
N CYS A 56 -2.21 1.17 10.42
CA CYS A 56 -1.64 0.03 11.10
C CYS A 56 -2.76 -0.78 11.78
N LYS A 57 -2.83 -2.09 11.54
CA LYS A 57 -3.80 -2.98 12.20
C LYS A 57 -3.67 -3.00 13.73
N LYS A 58 -2.46 -2.82 14.27
CA LYS A 58 -2.16 -2.92 15.71
C LYS A 58 -2.51 -1.64 16.49
N CYS A 59 -2.11 -0.48 16.00
CA CYS A 59 -2.23 0.80 16.73
C CYS A 59 -3.10 1.86 16.04
N GLY A 60 -3.55 1.64 14.80
CA GLY A 60 -4.37 2.59 14.06
C GLY A 60 -3.65 3.84 13.54
N LEU A 61 -2.33 3.96 13.74
CA LEU A 61 -1.53 5.04 13.17
C LEU A 61 -1.45 4.95 11.65
N ASN A 62 -1.17 6.10 11.01
CA ASN A 62 -0.94 6.15 9.56
C ASN A 62 0.32 5.36 9.21
N VAL A 63 0.21 4.53 8.17
CA VAL A 63 1.33 3.80 7.59
C VAL A 63 1.27 3.91 6.08
N ALA A 64 2.42 3.79 5.44
CA ALA A 64 2.53 3.76 4.00
C ALA A 64 3.55 2.72 3.55
N ARG A 65 3.34 2.17 2.35
CA ARG A 65 4.27 1.24 1.70
C ARG A 65 4.39 1.63 0.22
N LEU A 66 5.62 1.86 -0.24
CA LEU A 66 5.92 1.97 -1.66
C LEU A 66 6.00 0.57 -2.25
N VAL A 67 5.36 0.39 -3.40
CA VAL A 67 5.53 -0.76 -4.29
C VAL A 67 6.15 -0.22 -5.55
N GLU A 68 7.41 -0.60 -5.78
CA GLU A 68 8.20 -0.12 -6.91
C GLU A 68 7.80 -0.85 -8.20
N ASP A 69 7.85 -0.15 -9.32
CA ASP A 69 7.83 -0.75 -10.65
C ASP A 69 9.21 -1.38 -10.92
N GLU A 70 9.24 -2.54 -11.61
CA GLU A 70 10.50 -3.16 -12.08
C GLU A 70 11.21 -2.34 -13.16
#